data_AF-B7GEA8-F1
#
_entry.id   AF-B7GEA8-F1
#
_cell.length_a   1.000
_cell.length_b   1.000
_cell.length_c   1.000
_cell.angle_alpha   90.00
_cell.angle_beta   90.00
_cell.angle_gamma   90.00
#
_symmetry.space_group_name_H-M   'P 1'
#
loop_
_entity.id
_entity.type
_entity.pdbx_description
1 polymer ?
#
loop_
_entity_poly.entity_id
_entity_poly.type
_entity_poly.pdbx_seq_one_letter_code
_entity_poly.pdbx_strand_id
1 'polypeptide(L)'
;MELNDSGEYFCPADNRTFIDISPILFSSPTLVNRVCIFAAVHRNAPRFGHTSDIDQLISGSSEEGRNYVVGVLSCAIAMFIFFLLWIAILAVFKCMGPKRVGLLSGYRVYRPEPPAPQDYYDESARNVKHSEDDEDMEAPSQSSFLAQGSTKQHNINKSTTGNYRPQSASEEEWARPDGAVVVKYGPVEDDTVYRSELQDWKVEVRKVEGRLRNARIVVVVSGLCSLVFIAFFYFQGIHHLRQSFINSRATVQEAVRLADDAVALIDNYSKLQSRVLVNATEFAVEINNICPLVKPEICSNFSNTSDIFATSAELACDITDIPNGSILVSFIEVGKQFLFDNLDDIQGDLEELSSIFKSADENIARFSWAYYVAAGCAGLLAVLVVFMMKGVLIAWKGKTTGGCARAFRRLLRSYFLVPAFVFVTFMSWVFSMIFVLGSVTASDMCVESPDPRMTSLLKQFEHRFNTVVYEFATYYVAGCPIASVPLDFEKHIAILLGYLAQVSAVSEAIKEDPSDFLDVCGGDPNTIDRLAFTMQNQVCLLTGSLYDIQEYFACDNWHPLYRKAVYDAVCYNGTAGLHWVALSQFFIVTFAMVMLTLRVAFYELEDEKQVLQNRQSWIACLSCGSARRT
;
A
#
# COMPACT_ATOMS: atom_id res chain seq x y z
N MET A 1 -30.66 -15.53 -38.71
CA MET A 1 -30.99 -16.39 -39.86
C MET A 1 -31.52 -15.49 -40.97
N GLU A 2 -30.67 -15.20 -41.96
CA GLU A 2 -31.15 -14.63 -43.22
C GLU A 2 -31.24 -15.79 -44.21
N LEU A 3 -32.41 -15.96 -44.82
CA LEU A 3 -32.55 -16.80 -46.00
C LEU A 3 -31.85 -16.07 -47.14
N ASN A 4 -30.86 -16.70 -47.77
CA ASN A 4 -30.38 -16.20 -49.05
C ASN A 4 -31.49 -16.34 -50.10
N ASP A 5 -31.43 -15.55 -51.16
CA ASP A 5 -32.38 -15.54 -52.28
C ASP A 5 -32.50 -16.93 -52.98
N SER A 6 -31.58 -17.87 -52.73
CA SER A 6 -31.64 -19.26 -53.21
C SER A 6 -32.51 -20.21 -52.35
N GLY A 7 -32.99 -19.78 -51.18
CA GLY A 7 -33.71 -20.66 -50.24
C GLY A 7 -32.81 -21.68 -49.53
N GLU A 8 -31.49 -21.60 -49.71
CA GLU A 8 -30.50 -22.41 -48.99
C GLU A 8 -30.23 -21.80 -47.61
N TYR A 9 -30.27 -22.66 -46.59
CA TYR A 9 -29.94 -22.28 -45.22
C TYR A 9 -28.42 -22.23 -45.06
N PHE A 10 -27.87 -21.02 -45.12
CA PHE A 10 -26.48 -20.78 -44.75
C PHE A 10 -26.39 -20.76 -43.22
N CYS A 11 -25.63 -21.67 -42.60
CA CYS A 11 -25.13 -21.39 -41.25
C CYS A 11 -24.21 -20.17 -41.41
N PRO A 12 -24.49 -19.04 -40.75
CA PRO A 12 -23.65 -17.86 -40.89
C PRO A 12 -22.31 -18.14 -40.20
N ALA A 13 -21.39 -18.80 -40.90
CA ALA A 13 -19.97 -18.65 -40.66
C ALA A 13 -19.64 -17.23 -41.13
N ASP A 14 -19.77 -16.30 -40.19
CA ASP A 14 -19.62 -14.88 -40.44
C ASP A 14 -18.23 -14.63 -41.06
N ASN A 15 -18.18 -13.96 -42.21
CA ASN A 15 -16.96 -13.68 -42.96
C ASN A 15 -16.20 -12.51 -42.31
N ARG A 16 -15.99 -12.59 -40.98
CA ARG A 16 -15.34 -11.56 -40.18
C ARG A 16 -13.84 -11.65 -40.37
N THR A 17 -13.32 -10.76 -41.19
CA THR A 17 -11.89 -10.49 -41.29
C THR A 17 -11.38 -9.97 -39.94
N PHE A 18 -10.50 -10.73 -39.29
CA PHE A 18 -9.74 -10.32 -38.10
C PHE A 18 -9.01 -9.00 -38.38
N ILE A 19 -9.35 -7.94 -37.64
CA ILE A 19 -8.65 -6.66 -37.72
C ILE A 19 -7.53 -6.70 -36.69
N ASP A 20 -6.29 -6.76 -37.15
CA ASP A 20 -5.09 -6.69 -36.30
C ASP A 20 -4.88 -5.25 -35.80
N ILE A 21 -5.15 -4.99 -34.51
CA ILE A 21 -5.05 -3.65 -33.88
C ILE A 21 -3.67 -3.43 -33.20
N SER A 22 -2.69 -4.30 -33.44
CA SER A 22 -1.55 -4.45 -32.51
C SER A 22 -0.44 -3.38 -32.46
N PRO A 23 -0.22 -2.41 -33.40
CA PRO A 23 0.96 -1.52 -33.25
C PRO A 23 0.72 -0.11 -32.67
N ILE A 24 -0.50 0.44 -32.63
CA ILE A 24 -0.66 1.91 -32.54
C ILE A 24 -0.65 2.47 -31.09
N LEU A 25 -0.75 1.63 -30.05
CA LEU A 25 -0.89 2.10 -28.66
C LEU A 25 0.42 2.32 -27.86
N PHE A 26 1.59 2.12 -28.45
CA PHE A 26 2.85 2.05 -27.67
C PHE A 26 3.68 3.34 -27.55
N SER A 27 3.21 4.49 -28.04
CA SER A 27 4.02 5.72 -28.09
C SER A 27 3.61 6.84 -27.11
N SER A 28 3.05 6.51 -25.94
CA SER A 28 2.83 7.56 -24.92
C SER A 28 4.12 7.86 -24.13
N PRO A 29 4.62 9.12 -24.13
CA PRO A 29 5.83 9.51 -23.38
C PRO A 29 5.72 9.29 -21.86
N THR A 30 4.52 9.07 -21.33
CA THR A 30 4.33 8.71 -19.92
C THR A 30 4.81 7.30 -19.58
N LEU A 31 4.91 6.39 -20.56
CA LEU A 31 5.32 5.01 -20.32
C LEU A 31 6.83 4.91 -20.05
N VAL A 32 7.63 5.68 -20.81
CA VAL A 32 9.11 5.68 -20.71
C VAL A 32 9.58 6.07 -19.32
N ASN A 33 8.99 7.11 -18.72
CA ASN A 33 9.35 7.55 -17.37
C ASN A 33 8.99 6.52 -16.28
N ARG A 34 7.96 5.69 -16.48
CA ARG A 34 7.56 4.67 -15.50
C ARG A 34 8.56 3.51 -15.47
N VAL A 35 8.99 3.04 -16.63
CA VAL A 35 9.95 1.92 -16.76
C VAL A 35 11.28 2.22 -16.05
N CYS A 36 11.74 3.48 -16.07
CA CYS A 36 12.97 3.86 -15.39
C CYS A 36 12.93 3.71 -13.87
N ILE A 37 11.77 3.90 -13.23
CA ILE A 37 11.65 3.83 -11.76
C ILE A 37 11.86 2.39 -11.28
N PHE A 38 11.23 1.41 -11.93
CA PHE A 38 11.35 0.00 -11.51
C PHE A 38 12.75 -0.54 -11.82
N ALA A 39 13.30 -0.22 -12.99
CA ALA A 39 14.68 -0.57 -13.30
C ALA A 39 15.66 0.03 -12.27
N ALA A 40 15.41 1.25 -11.80
CA ALA A 40 16.22 1.88 -10.75
C ALA A 40 16.05 1.20 -9.39
N VAL A 41 14.83 0.85 -8.97
CA VAL A 41 14.60 0.15 -7.69
C VAL A 41 15.21 -1.24 -7.72
N HIS A 42 14.96 -2.01 -8.77
CA HIS A 42 15.52 -3.36 -8.94
C HIS A 42 17.05 -3.36 -8.86
N ARG A 43 17.72 -2.43 -9.55
CA ARG A 43 19.19 -2.35 -9.62
C ARG A 43 19.84 -1.74 -8.38
N ASN A 44 19.20 -0.76 -7.74
CA ASN A 44 19.81 0.01 -6.66
C ASN A 44 19.39 -0.46 -5.25
N ALA A 45 18.41 -1.34 -5.13
CA ALA A 45 18.04 -1.90 -3.83
C ALA A 45 19.24 -2.69 -3.24
N PRO A 46 19.71 -2.36 -2.03
CA PRO A 46 20.83 -3.07 -1.42
C PRO A 46 20.38 -4.49 -1.02
N ARG A 47 20.96 -5.50 -1.68
CA ARG A 47 20.73 -6.93 -1.40
C ARG A 47 21.92 -7.65 -0.77
N PHE A 48 23.02 -6.95 -0.51
CA PHE A 48 24.22 -7.49 0.14
C PHE A 48 24.74 -8.83 -0.45
N GLY A 49 24.67 -8.98 -1.77
CA GLY A 49 25.15 -10.17 -2.49
C GLY A 49 24.10 -11.25 -2.75
N HIS A 50 22.87 -11.06 -2.28
CA HIS A 50 21.74 -11.95 -2.58
C HIS A 50 21.10 -11.64 -3.95
N THR A 51 20.43 -12.63 -4.53
CA THR A 51 19.82 -12.54 -5.87
C THR A 51 18.69 -11.49 -5.95
N SER A 52 18.50 -10.92 -7.13
CA SER A 52 17.32 -10.11 -7.47
C SER A 52 16.29 -10.85 -8.30
N ASP A 53 16.56 -12.10 -8.65
CA ASP A 53 15.70 -12.91 -9.49
C ASP A 53 14.56 -13.53 -8.67
N ILE A 54 13.35 -13.04 -8.90
CA ILE A 54 12.15 -13.54 -8.23
C ILE A 54 11.77 -14.96 -8.69
N ASP A 55 12.26 -15.41 -9.85
CA ASP A 55 12.01 -16.78 -10.31
C ASP A 55 12.64 -17.82 -9.38
N GLN A 56 13.70 -17.44 -8.63
CA GLN A 56 14.29 -18.28 -7.58
C GLN A 56 13.34 -18.52 -6.40
N LEU A 57 12.42 -17.59 -6.13
CA LEU A 57 11.38 -17.76 -5.12
C LEU A 57 10.24 -18.66 -5.64
N ILE A 58 9.87 -18.50 -6.90
CA ILE A 58 8.71 -19.17 -7.51
C ILE A 58 9.04 -20.61 -7.89
N SER A 59 10.14 -20.80 -8.61
CA SER A 59 10.51 -22.06 -9.26
C SER A 59 11.83 -22.66 -8.77
N GLY A 60 12.60 -21.90 -8.00
CA GLY A 60 13.89 -22.32 -7.49
C GLY A 60 13.81 -23.33 -6.34
N SER A 61 14.98 -23.84 -5.95
CA SER A 61 15.12 -24.66 -4.74
C SER A 61 14.80 -23.85 -3.47
N SER A 62 14.49 -24.53 -2.36
CA SER A 62 14.25 -23.89 -1.07
C SER A 62 15.41 -22.98 -0.63
N GLU A 63 16.65 -23.31 -1.00
CA GLU A 63 17.82 -22.48 -0.72
C GLU A 63 17.86 -21.20 -1.55
N GLU A 64 17.53 -21.29 -2.84
CA GLU A 64 17.44 -20.13 -3.76
C GLU A 64 16.30 -19.20 -3.37
N GLY A 65 15.12 -19.75 -3.02
CA GLY A 65 14.01 -18.96 -2.51
C GLY A 65 14.37 -18.26 -1.19
N ARG A 66 15.06 -18.96 -0.27
CA ARG A 66 15.58 -18.34 0.96
C ARG A 66 16.58 -17.23 0.64
N ASN A 67 17.47 -17.45 -0.32
CA ASN A 67 18.47 -16.47 -0.76
C ASN A 67 17.80 -15.18 -1.25
N TYR A 68 16.76 -15.30 -2.08
CA TYR A 68 15.94 -14.17 -2.53
C TYR A 68 15.27 -13.43 -1.36
N VAL A 69 14.59 -14.16 -0.47
CA VAL A 69 13.89 -13.58 0.69
C VAL A 69 14.85 -12.83 1.61
N VAL A 70 16.03 -13.39 1.89
CA VAL A 70 17.06 -12.70 2.69
C VAL A 70 17.54 -11.44 1.96
N GLY A 71 17.72 -11.48 0.64
CA GLY A 71 18.05 -10.31 -0.17
C GLY A 71 17.03 -9.18 -0.06
N VAL A 72 15.74 -9.48 -0.17
CA VAL A 72 14.68 -8.47 -0.03
C VAL A 72 14.60 -7.94 1.41
N LEU A 73 14.68 -8.83 2.41
CA LEU A 73 14.65 -8.45 3.83
C LEU A 73 15.86 -7.62 4.25
N SER A 74 17.02 -7.81 3.61
CA SER A 74 18.26 -7.15 3.98
C SER A 74 18.16 -5.61 3.89
N CYS A 75 17.41 -5.08 2.92
CA CYS A 75 17.16 -3.64 2.82
C CYS A 75 16.34 -3.12 4.02
N ALA A 76 15.28 -3.82 4.41
CA ALA A 76 14.50 -3.49 5.60
C ALA A 76 15.35 -3.62 6.87
N ILE A 77 16.18 -4.67 7.00
CA ILE A 77 17.09 -4.86 8.14
C ILE A 77 18.13 -3.73 8.21
N ALA A 78 18.69 -3.30 7.08
CA ALA A 78 19.64 -2.19 7.04
C ALA A 78 18.99 -0.87 7.51
N MET A 79 17.76 -0.58 7.05
CA MET A 79 16.99 0.53 7.60
C MET A 79 16.75 0.36 9.10
N PHE A 80 16.42 -0.85 9.56
CA PHE A 80 16.17 -1.13 10.97
C PHE A 80 17.39 -0.82 11.83
N ILE A 81 18.55 -1.33 11.43
CA ILE A 81 19.84 -1.09 12.08
C ILE A 81 20.16 0.40 12.11
N PHE A 82 19.96 1.11 11.00
CA PHE A 82 20.18 2.56 10.94
C PHE A 82 19.38 3.31 12.01
N PHE A 83 18.09 2.99 12.16
CA PHE A 83 17.24 3.63 13.17
C PHE A 83 17.58 3.19 14.60
N LEU A 84 17.94 1.92 14.82
CA LEU A 84 18.41 1.45 16.13
C LEU A 84 19.70 2.16 16.55
N LEU A 85 20.66 2.31 15.64
CA LEU A 85 21.90 3.05 15.89
C LEU A 85 21.59 4.50 16.22
N TRP A 86 20.65 5.13 15.52
CA TRP A 86 20.23 6.50 15.83
C TRP A 86 19.64 6.59 17.25
N ILE A 87 18.74 5.67 17.63
CA ILE A 87 18.17 5.62 18.98
C ILE A 87 19.27 5.41 20.04
N ALA A 88 20.23 4.52 19.78
CA ALA A 88 21.37 4.28 20.66
C ALA A 88 22.22 5.55 20.83
N ILE A 89 22.50 6.26 19.73
CA ILE A 89 23.22 7.56 19.76
C ILE A 89 22.46 8.57 20.62
N LEU A 90 21.13 8.67 20.48
CA LEU A 90 20.32 9.56 21.31
C LEU A 90 20.33 9.18 22.79
N ALA A 91 20.31 7.88 23.10
CA ALA A 91 20.45 7.38 24.46
C ALA A 91 21.81 7.74 25.05
N VAL A 92 22.90 7.53 24.29
CA VAL A 92 24.26 7.91 24.70
C VAL A 92 24.38 9.42 24.93
N PHE A 93 23.90 10.25 24.01
CA PHE A 93 23.89 11.70 24.20
C PHE A 93 23.10 12.13 25.44
N LYS A 94 21.98 11.46 25.73
CA LYS A 94 21.21 11.69 26.95
C LYS A 94 21.98 11.26 28.22
N CYS A 95 22.71 10.14 28.20
CA CYS A 95 23.50 9.68 29.34
C CYS A 95 24.74 10.56 29.59
N MET A 96 25.39 11.06 28.53
CA MET A 96 26.56 11.94 28.65
C MET A 96 26.23 13.33 29.23
N GLY A 97 24.96 13.73 29.18
CA GLY A 97 24.47 14.98 29.75
C GLY A 97 24.98 16.23 29.05
N PRO A 98 24.52 17.43 29.49
CA PRO A 98 24.81 18.68 28.81
C PRO A 98 26.29 19.09 28.88
N LYS A 99 27.04 18.64 29.89
CA LYS A 99 28.46 19.00 30.07
C LYS A 99 29.36 18.48 28.95
N ARG A 100 29.09 17.29 28.41
CA ARG A 100 29.96 16.65 27.40
C ARG A 100 29.49 16.87 25.96
N VAL A 101 28.17 16.74 25.71
CA VAL A 101 27.62 16.79 24.34
C VAL A 101 26.79 18.06 24.07
N GLY A 102 26.72 18.97 25.03
CA GLY A 102 26.01 20.26 24.89
C GLY A 102 24.54 20.09 24.52
N LEU A 103 24.14 20.72 23.42
CA LEU A 103 22.77 20.75 22.90
C LEU A 103 22.22 19.36 22.54
N LEU A 104 23.08 18.43 22.11
CA LEU A 104 22.67 17.10 21.66
C LEU A 104 22.18 16.21 22.80
N SER A 105 22.49 16.57 24.06
CA SER A 105 22.00 15.85 25.23
C SER A 105 20.47 15.94 25.38
N GLY A 106 19.84 16.91 24.70
CA GLY A 106 18.43 17.20 24.79
C GLY A 106 17.99 17.71 26.17
N TYR A 107 18.94 18.08 27.05
CA TYR A 107 18.69 18.78 28.30
C TYR A 107 18.49 20.28 28.05
N ARG A 108 17.86 20.94 29.03
CA ARG A 108 17.73 22.38 29.05
C ARG A 108 19.11 23.03 29.11
N VAL A 109 19.25 24.12 28.38
CA VAL A 109 20.45 24.97 28.42
C VAL A 109 20.12 26.16 29.30
N TYR A 110 20.94 26.37 30.31
CA TYR A 110 20.85 27.54 31.17
C TYR A 110 21.72 28.65 30.58
N ARG A 111 21.25 29.89 30.71
CA ARG A 111 22.11 31.05 30.44
C ARG A 111 23.16 31.10 31.55
N PRO A 112 24.47 31.21 31.23
CA PRO A 112 25.50 31.39 32.27
C PRO A 112 25.17 32.63 33.10
N GLU A 113 25.44 32.59 34.41
CA GLU A 113 25.20 33.74 35.28
C GLU A 113 26.15 34.89 34.91
N PRO A 114 25.66 36.15 34.83
CA PRO A 114 26.55 37.29 34.67
C PRO A 114 27.48 37.36 35.89
N PRO A 115 28.75 37.77 35.72
CA PRO A 115 29.64 37.98 36.84
C PRO A 115 28.97 38.93 37.83
N ALA A 116 29.00 38.57 39.11
CA ALA A 116 28.50 39.46 40.15
C ALA A 116 29.40 40.70 40.19
N PRO A 117 28.86 41.93 40.24
CA PRO A 117 29.68 43.10 40.56
C PRO A 117 30.44 42.79 41.84
N GLN A 118 31.75 43.03 41.87
CA GLN A 118 32.61 42.73 43.03
C GLN A 118 32.35 43.68 44.22
N ASP A 119 31.23 44.38 44.19
CA ASP A 119 30.90 45.48 45.07
C ASP A 119 30.54 44.98 46.48
N TYR A 120 31.44 45.33 47.41
CA TYR A 120 31.11 45.89 48.72
C TYR A 120 30.64 44.97 49.86
N TYR A 121 30.80 43.64 49.78
CA TYR A 121 30.52 42.80 50.96
C TYR A 121 31.60 42.85 52.05
N ASP A 122 32.76 43.45 51.77
CA ASP A 122 33.87 43.47 52.73
C ASP A 122 33.78 44.62 53.75
N GLU A 123 33.00 45.69 53.51
CA GLU A 123 32.90 46.80 54.47
C GLU A 123 31.90 46.50 55.60
N SER A 124 30.85 45.71 55.35
CA SER A 124 29.98 45.20 56.42
C SER A 124 30.60 44.07 57.24
N ALA A 125 31.52 43.28 56.67
CA ALA A 125 32.22 42.23 57.40
C ALA A 125 33.37 42.81 58.27
N ARG A 126 33.98 43.92 57.84
CA ARG A 126 35.05 44.59 58.59
C ARG A 126 34.54 45.43 59.78
N ASN A 127 33.29 45.93 59.73
CA ASN A 127 32.69 46.68 60.85
C ASN A 127 32.07 45.81 61.96
N VAL A 128 31.99 44.49 61.81
CA VAL A 128 31.48 43.59 62.88
C VAL A 128 32.59 43.08 63.80
N LYS A 129 33.87 43.25 63.43
CA LYS A 129 35.00 42.73 64.23
C LYS A 129 35.57 43.71 65.28
N HIS A 130 34.87 44.81 65.58
CA HIS A 130 35.34 45.82 66.54
C HIS A 130 34.38 46.09 67.71
N SER A 131 33.56 45.10 68.10
CA SER A 131 32.70 45.20 69.28
C SER A 131 32.67 43.91 70.11
N GLU A 132 33.78 43.19 70.21
CA GLU A 132 33.92 41.97 71.03
C GLU A 132 34.83 42.14 72.26
N ASP A 133 35.05 43.38 72.71
CA ASP A 133 35.59 43.66 74.03
C ASP A 133 34.56 44.54 74.76
N ASP A 134 33.57 43.93 75.41
CA ASP A 134 33.05 44.39 76.70
C ASP A 134 31.91 43.48 77.22
N GLU A 135 32.12 43.06 78.47
CA GLU A 135 31.15 42.62 79.49
C GLU A 135 30.73 41.14 79.58
N ASP A 136 31.43 40.48 80.51
CA ASP A 136 30.93 39.46 81.43
C ASP A 136 29.56 39.84 82.05
N MET A 137 28.59 38.93 82.04
CA MET A 137 27.78 38.59 83.23
C MET A 137 26.82 37.42 83.01
N GLU A 138 27.01 36.41 83.85
CA GLU A 138 26.05 35.50 84.51
C GLU A 138 24.87 34.86 83.76
N ALA A 139 24.87 33.53 83.83
CA ALA A 139 23.69 32.67 83.67
C ALA A 139 22.64 32.95 84.76
N PRO A 140 21.35 32.70 84.48
CA PRO A 140 20.80 31.46 85.04
C PRO A 140 19.80 30.69 84.17
N SER A 141 19.55 29.50 84.69
CA SER A 141 18.72 28.37 84.29
C SER A 141 17.21 28.58 84.09
N GLN A 142 16.66 27.73 83.21
CA GLN A 142 15.40 26.94 83.31
C GLN A 142 14.00 27.58 83.40
N SER A 143 13.06 26.79 82.85
CA SER A 143 11.57 26.78 82.96
C SER A 143 10.85 27.59 81.86
N SER A 144 10.23 26.95 80.87
CA SER A 144 8.92 26.27 80.86
C SER A 144 7.72 27.21 81.02
N PHE A 145 6.65 26.87 80.28
CA PHE A 145 5.24 27.29 80.42
C PHE A 145 4.61 28.35 79.47
N LEU A 146 3.63 27.82 78.72
CA LEU A 146 2.34 28.31 78.23
C LEU A 146 2.22 29.51 77.27
N ALA A 147 1.74 29.15 76.07
CA ALA A 147 1.06 30.01 75.11
C ALA A 147 -0.39 30.32 75.56
N GLN A 148 -0.75 31.60 75.58
CA GLN A 148 -2.13 32.09 75.48
C GLN A 148 -2.14 33.50 74.85
N GLY A 149 -3.07 33.73 73.92
CA GLY A 149 -3.33 35.03 73.27
C GLY A 149 -3.68 34.84 71.79
N SER A 150 -4.91 34.52 71.37
CA SER A 150 -6.15 35.32 71.42
C SER A 150 -6.10 36.62 70.63
N THR A 151 -6.77 36.60 69.46
CA THR A 151 -7.59 37.64 68.77
C THR A 151 -7.12 39.12 68.80
N LYS A 152 -7.13 39.91 67.71
CA LYS A 152 -8.30 40.32 66.89
C LYS A 152 -7.90 41.39 65.84
N GLN A 153 -8.62 41.39 64.72
CA GLN A 153 -9.16 42.55 63.95
C GLN A 153 -8.34 43.84 63.72
N HIS A 154 -8.12 44.17 62.43
CA HIS A 154 -8.60 45.39 61.73
C HIS A 154 -8.04 45.34 60.28
N ASN A 155 -8.83 45.16 59.22
CA ASN A 155 -9.71 46.12 58.53
C ASN A 155 -9.04 47.47 58.24
N ILE A 156 -8.80 47.82 56.96
CA ILE A 156 -9.07 49.14 56.32
C ILE A 156 -8.68 49.11 54.82
N ASN A 157 -9.74 49.31 54.02
CA ASN A 157 -9.93 49.97 52.73
C ASN A 157 -8.84 50.83 52.06
N LYS A 158 -9.02 50.92 50.72
CA LYS A 158 -8.77 52.06 49.80
C LYS A 158 -7.29 52.31 49.46
N SER A 159 -6.88 52.84 48.31
CA SER A 159 -7.53 53.65 47.28
C SER A 159 -6.60 53.65 46.04
N THR A 160 -7.13 53.53 44.83
CA THR A 160 -7.22 54.61 43.82
C THR A 160 -5.92 54.92 43.06
N THR A 161 -6.04 54.71 41.75
CA THR A 161 -5.21 55.11 40.62
C THR A 161 -4.84 56.59 40.64
N GLY A 162 -3.53 56.88 40.66
CA GLY A 162 -2.95 58.20 40.44
C GLY A 162 -2.09 58.20 39.17
N ASN A 163 -2.56 58.93 38.17
CA ASN A 163 -1.95 59.17 36.87
C ASN A 163 -0.84 60.24 37.04
N TYR A 164 0.44 59.92 36.82
CA TYR A 164 1.53 60.90 36.85
C TYR A 164 2.23 61.00 35.50
N ARG A 165 2.08 62.17 34.90
CA ARG A 165 2.74 62.67 33.69
C ARG A 165 4.06 63.31 34.12
N PRO A 166 5.22 63.00 33.49
CA PRO A 166 6.45 63.69 33.84
C PRO A 166 6.42 65.11 33.25
N GLN A 167 6.42 66.10 34.15
CA GLN A 167 6.69 67.49 33.84
C GLN A 167 8.20 67.69 33.79
N SER A 168 8.65 68.29 32.68
CA SER A 168 9.94 68.93 32.51
C SER A 168 10.18 69.95 33.63
N ALA A 169 11.20 69.73 34.44
CA ALA A 169 11.69 70.70 35.41
C ALA A 169 13.11 71.11 35.02
N SER A 170 13.27 72.42 34.97
CA SER A 170 14.43 73.23 34.64
C SER A 170 15.60 73.03 35.59
N GLU A 171 16.79 73.31 35.05
CA GLU A 171 18.03 73.56 35.77
C GLU A 171 17.81 74.59 36.89
N GLU A 172 18.05 74.17 38.13
CA GLU A 172 18.24 75.08 39.26
C GLU A 172 19.54 74.73 39.95
N GLU A 173 20.51 75.61 39.73
CA GLU A 173 21.86 75.63 40.27
C GLU A 173 21.80 76.13 41.72
N TRP A 174 21.96 75.22 42.69
CA TRP A 174 22.14 75.56 44.09
C TRP A 174 23.58 75.29 44.54
N ALA A 175 24.28 76.38 44.87
CA ALA A 175 25.59 76.41 45.48
C ALA A 175 25.59 75.64 46.82
N ARG A 176 26.56 74.71 46.98
CA ARG A 176 26.82 74.01 48.25
C ARG A 176 27.92 74.72 49.05
N PRO A 177 27.81 74.74 50.38
CA PRO A 177 28.82 75.31 51.26
C PRO A 177 30.04 74.39 51.40
N ASP A 178 31.20 75.04 51.51
CA ASP A 178 32.52 74.46 51.69
C ASP A 178 32.61 73.60 52.97
N GLY A 179 33.24 72.43 52.85
CA GLY A 179 33.64 71.63 54.02
C GLY A 179 33.58 70.11 53.89
N ALA A 180 33.22 69.54 52.73
CA ALA A 180 33.30 68.09 52.54
C ALA A 180 34.73 67.67 52.22
N VAL A 181 35.36 66.89 53.11
CA VAL A 181 36.59 66.16 52.83
C VAL A 181 36.31 65.25 51.63
N VAL A 182 36.79 65.66 50.46
CA VAL A 182 36.80 64.84 49.25
C VAL A 182 37.78 63.71 49.52
N VAL A 183 37.26 62.58 50.02
CA VAL A 183 37.97 61.31 49.97
C VAL A 183 38.16 61.02 48.48
N LYS A 184 39.34 61.35 47.96
CA LYS A 184 39.79 60.89 46.65
C LYS A 184 39.93 59.38 46.76
N TYR A 185 38.85 58.66 46.45
CA TYR A 185 38.96 57.26 46.09
C TYR A 185 39.92 57.20 44.90
N GLY A 186 41.07 56.55 45.10
CA GLY A 186 42.00 56.28 44.01
C GLY A 186 41.27 55.54 42.88
N PRO A 187 41.73 55.64 41.62
CA PRO A 187 41.14 54.90 40.52
C PRO A 187 41.09 53.41 40.90
N VAL A 188 39.87 52.91 41.09
CA VAL A 188 39.60 51.54 41.49
C VAL A 188 40.05 50.63 40.35
N GLU A 189 41.22 49.98 40.52
CA GLU A 189 41.76 48.98 39.59
C GLU A 189 40.75 47.85 39.30
N ASP A 190 39.80 47.63 40.21
CA ASP A 190 38.78 46.57 40.19
C ASP A 190 37.73 46.71 39.05
N ASP A 191 37.43 47.93 38.56
CA ASP A 191 36.44 48.11 37.48
C ASP A 191 36.94 47.53 36.13
N THR A 192 38.26 47.40 35.96
CA THR A 192 38.84 46.82 34.74
C THR A 192 38.65 45.30 34.65
N VAL A 193 38.76 44.61 35.79
CA VAL A 193 38.57 43.14 35.89
C VAL A 193 37.11 42.80 35.62
N TYR A 194 36.17 43.46 36.30
CA TYR A 194 34.74 43.23 36.11
C TYR A 194 34.28 43.45 34.66
N ARG A 195 34.76 44.52 34.01
CA ARG A 195 34.43 44.77 32.60
C ARG A 195 34.95 43.67 31.67
N SER A 196 36.13 43.10 31.96
CA SER A 196 36.71 42.01 31.16
C SER A 196 35.88 40.73 31.30
N GLU A 197 35.52 40.34 32.52
CA GLU A 197 34.67 39.17 32.78
C GLU A 197 33.26 39.33 32.18
N LEU A 198 32.71 40.55 32.24
CA LEU A 198 31.42 40.85 31.64
C LEU A 198 31.44 40.75 30.11
N GLN A 199 32.56 41.10 29.47
CA GLN A 199 32.72 40.91 28.03
C GLN A 199 32.82 39.43 27.67
N ASP A 200 33.60 38.65 28.43
CA ASP A 200 33.72 37.21 28.23
C ASP A 200 32.38 36.50 28.40
N TRP A 201 31.63 36.86 29.44
CA TRP A 201 30.26 36.40 29.63
C TRP A 201 29.34 36.73 28.44
N LYS A 202 29.38 37.98 27.92
CA LYS A 202 28.59 38.37 26.73
C LYS A 202 28.98 37.57 25.49
N VAL A 203 30.25 37.19 25.34
CA VAL A 203 30.72 36.34 24.24
C VAL A 203 30.18 34.92 24.40
N GLU A 204 30.22 34.35 25.60
CA GLU A 204 29.68 33.02 25.90
C GLU A 204 28.16 32.95 25.67
N VAL A 205 27.40 33.92 26.18
CA VAL A 205 25.95 34.01 25.96
C VAL A 205 25.62 34.07 24.47
N ARG A 206 26.32 34.92 23.70
CA ARG A 206 26.14 35.02 22.24
C ARG A 206 26.45 33.70 21.53
N LYS A 207 27.46 32.96 21.99
CA LYS A 207 27.82 31.64 21.45
C LYS A 207 26.73 30.60 21.72
N VAL A 208 26.17 30.58 22.93
CA VAL A 208 25.06 29.68 23.30
C VAL A 208 23.79 30.03 22.51
N GLU A 209 23.42 31.31 22.46
CA GLU A 209 22.27 31.80 21.70
C GLU A 209 22.42 31.52 20.20
N GLY A 210 23.62 31.69 19.64
CA GLY A 210 23.92 31.37 18.25
C GLY A 210 23.75 29.88 17.94
N ARG A 211 24.26 28.99 18.80
CA ARG A 211 24.08 27.54 18.65
C ARG A 211 22.62 27.13 18.76
N LEU A 212 21.88 27.71 19.71
CA LEU A 212 20.45 27.45 19.88
C LEU A 212 19.64 27.95 18.68
N ARG A 213 19.97 29.13 18.14
CA ARG A 213 19.36 29.66 16.91
C ARG A 213 19.58 28.72 15.73
N ASN A 214 20.79 28.19 15.56
CA ASN A 214 21.07 27.22 14.50
C ASN A 214 20.26 25.93 14.69
N ALA A 215 20.18 25.39 15.91
CA ALA A 215 19.34 24.22 16.19
C ALA A 215 17.85 24.47 15.87
N ARG A 216 17.33 25.66 16.21
CA ARG A 216 15.96 26.07 15.88
C ARG A 216 15.72 26.16 14.37
N ILE A 217 16.66 26.73 13.61
CA ILE A 217 16.60 26.77 12.14
C ILE A 217 16.53 25.34 11.59
N VAL A 218 17.42 24.45 12.03
CA VAL A 218 17.43 23.06 11.56
C VAL A 218 16.11 22.36 11.85
N VAL A 219 15.54 22.51 13.06
CA VAL A 219 14.24 21.90 13.40
C VAL A 219 13.11 22.43 12.52
N VAL A 220 13.06 23.74 12.25
CA VAL A 220 12.03 24.33 11.38
C VAL A 220 12.20 23.86 9.93
N VAL A 221 13.43 23.85 9.40
CA VAL A 221 13.71 23.35 8.05
C VAL A 221 13.36 21.87 7.92
N SER A 222 13.76 21.03 8.88
CA SER A 222 13.39 19.61 8.92
C SER A 222 11.88 19.41 9.00
N GLY A 223 11.18 20.21 9.81
CA GLY A 223 9.71 20.18 9.88
C GLY A 223 9.04 20.55 8.56
N LEU A 224 9.53 21.60 7.88
CA LEU A 224 9.04 21.98 6.54
C LEU A 224 9.30 20.88 5.50
N CYS A 225 10.51 20.31 5.47
CA CYS A 225 10.82 19.19 4.59
C CYS A 225 9.90 17.99 4.87
N SER A 226 9.68 17.65 6.15
CA SER A 226 8.76 16.58 6.55
C SER A 226 7.34 16.83 6.01
N LEU A 227 6.81 18.06 6.12
CA LEU A 227 5.50 18.41 5.56
C LEU A 227 5.45 18.29 4.02
N VAL A 228 6.52 18.66 3.32
CA VAL A 228 6.62 18.48 1.86
C VAL A 228 6.57 16.99 1.51
N PHE A 229 7.30 16.14 2.21
CA PHE A 229 7.24 14.70 1.97
C PHE A 229 5.91 14.06 2.38
N ILE A 230 5.24 14.58 3.42
CA ILE A 230 3.86 14.17 3.73
C ILE A 230 2.93 14.53 2.57
N ALA A 231 3.07 15.72 1.98
CA ALA A 231 2.29 16.07 0.80
C ALA A 231 2.59 15.12 -0.38
N PHE A 232 3.86 14.78 -0.65
CA PHE A 232 4.20 13.78 -1.67
C PHE A 232 3.63 12.40 -1.37
N PHE A 233 3.66 11.97 -0.11
CA PHE A 233 3.03 10.72 0.33
C PHE A 233 1.54 10.70 -0.02
N TYR A 234 0.81 11.80 0.24
CA TYR A 234 -0.62 11.91 -0.09
C TYR A 234 -0.91 12.05 -1.59
N PHE A 235 -0.21 12.93 -2.29
CA PHE A 235 -0.52 13.25 -3.69
C PHE A 235 0.01 12.22 -4.68
N GLN A 236 1.19 11.64 -4.42
CA GLN A 236 1.82 10.67 -5.33
C GLN A 236 1.62 9.24 -4.83
N GLY A 237 2.09 8.94 -3.62
CA GLY A 237 2.08 7.57 -3.10
C GLY A 237 0.66 7.01 -2.98
N ILE A 238 -0.17 7.71 -2.22
CA ILE A 238 -1.55 7.34 -1.96
C ILE A 238 -2.41 7.31 -3.25
N HIS A 239 -2.24 8.29 -4.14
CA HIS A 239 -3.02 8.36 -5.37
C HIS A 239 -2.75 7.17 -6.29
N HIS A 240 -1.48 6.84 -6.52
CA HIS A 240 -1.10 5.70 -7.36
C HIS A 240 -1.52 4.36 -6.75
N LEU A 241 -1.37 4.18 -5.44
CA LEU A 241 -1.86 2.98 -4.75
C LEU A 241 -3.38 2.84 -4.87
N ARG A 242 -4.13 3.94 -4.68
CA ARG A 242 -5.59 3.91 -4.85
C ARG A 242 -5.98 3.55 -6.27
N GLN A 243 -5.30 4.09 -7.27
CA GLN A 243 -5.57 3.75 -8.67
C GLN A 243 -5.24 2.30 -8.98
N SER A 244 -4.13 1.78 -8.44
CA SER A 244 -3.79 0.35 -8.50
C SER A 244 -4.92 -0.51 -7.93
N PHE A 245 -5.41 -0.20 -6.72
CA PHE A 245 -6.53 -0.91 -6.12
C PHE A 245 -7.82 -0.85 -6.95
N ILE A 246 -8.19 0.33 -7.46
CA ILE A 246 -9.39 0.47 -8.30
C ILE A 246 -9.25 -0.36 -9.58
N ASN A 247 -8.07 -0.30 -10.22
CA ASN A 247 -7.81 -1.07 -11.43
C ASN A 247 -7.84 -2.58 -11.14
N SER A 248 -7.22 -3.04 -10.05
CA SER A 248 -7.26 -4.45 -9.64
C SER A 248 -8.70 -4.92 -9.42
N ARG A 249 -9.51 -4.18 -8.65
CA ARG A 249 -10.91 -4.58 -8.39
C ARG A 249 -11.75 -4.59 -9.67
N ALA A 250 -11.61 -3.57 -10.51
CA ALA A 250 -12.31 -3.52 -11.79
C ALA A 250 -11.94 -4.69 -12.70
N THR A 251 -10.66 -5.09 -12.73
CA THR A 251 -10.21 -6.24 -13.51
C THR A 251 -10.71 -7.55 -12.93
N VAL A 252 -10.69 -7.72 -11.60
CA VAL A 252 -11.21 -8.91 -10.92
C VAL A 252 -12.72 -9.07 -11.15
N GLN A 253 -13.49 -7.98 -11.06
CA GLN A 253 -14.93 -8.00 -11.35
C GLN A 253 -15.23 -8.35 -12.80
N GLU A 254 -14.45 -7.80 -13.74
CA GLU A 254 -14.60 -8.13 -15.15
C GLU A 254 -14.19 -9.59 -15.44
N ALA A 255 -13.16 -10.10 -14.77
CA ALA A 255 -12.77 -11.51 -14.88
C ALA A 255 -13.84 -12.46 -14.32
N VAL A 256 -14.48 -12.11 -13.19
CA VAL A 256 -15.64 -12.85 -12.65
C VAL A 256 -16.79 -12.84 -13.64
N ARG A 257 -17.12 -11.66 -14.20
CA ARG A 257 -18.17 -11.55 -15.20
C ARG A 257 -17.85 -12.42 -16.42
N LEU A 258 -16.60 -12.38 -16.90
CA LEU A 258 -16.21 -13.18 -18.05
C LEU A 258 -16.24 -14.69 -17.75
N ALA A 259 -15.86 -15.10 -16.55
CA ALA A 259 -15.94 -16.50 -16.13
C ALA A 259 -17.40 -16.97 -16.03
N ASP A 260 -18.27 -16.19 -15.37
CA ASP A 260 -19.69 -16.53 -15.21
C ASP A 260 -20.41 -16.58 -16.57
N ASP A 261 -20.09 -15.67 -17.50
CA ASP A 261 -20.59 -15.67 -18.88
C ASP A 261 -20.07 -16.91 -19.66
N ALA A 262 -18.78 -17.27 -19.54
CA ALA A 262 -18.23 -18.49 -20.16
C ALA A 262 -18.93 -19.76 -19.66
N VAL A 263 -19.15 -19.87 -18.34
CA VAL A 263 -19.89 -20.99 -17.73
C VAL A 263 -21.29 -21.09 -18.34
N ALA A 264 -21.99 -19.96 -18.51
CA ALA A 264 -23.31 -19.95 -19.13
C ALA A 264 -23.28 -20.36 -20.62
N LEU A 265 -22.26 -19.97 -21.39
CA LEU A 265 -22.08 -20.43 -22.77
C LEU A 265 -21.83 -21.94 -22.84
N ILE A 266 -20.97 -22.46 -21.97
CA ILE A 266 -20.63 -23.90 -21.91
C ILE A 266 -21.85 -24.73 -21.50
N ASP A 267 -22.62 -24.30 -20.49
CA ASP A 267 -23.85 -24.98 -20.06
C ASP A 267 -24.91 -25.00 -21.18
N ASN A 268 -25.06 -23.91 -21.93
CA ASN A 268 -25.95 -23.86 -23.09
C ASN A 268 -25.50 -24.82 -24.21
N TYR A 269 -24.20 -24.87 -24.48
CA TYR A 269 -23.61 -25.81 -25.44
C TYR A 269 -23.85 -27.26 -25.01
N SER A 270 -23.54 -27.60 -23.75
CA SER A 270 -23.74 -28.94 -23.17
C SER A 270 -25.20 -29.41 -23.26
N LYS A 271 -26.16 -28.52 -22.95
CA LYS A 271 -27.59 -28.78 -23.11
C LYS A 271 -28.01 -28.96 -24.56
N LEU A 272 -27.40 -28.23 -25.48
CA LEU A 272 -27.68 -28.35 -26.91
C LEU A 272 -27.11 -29.65 -27.48
N GLN A 273 -25.88 -30.00 -27.12
CA GLN A 273 -25.23 -31.25 -27.48
C GLN A 273 -26.03 -32.45 -26.98
N SER A 274 -26.49 -32.42 -25.73
CA SER A 274 -27.33 -33.49 -25.16
C SER A 274 -28.63 -33.68 -25.95
N ARG A 275 -29.26 -32.59 -26.41
CA ARG A 275 -30.46 -32.64 -27.26
C ARG A 275 -30.14 -33.19 -28.65
N VAL A 276 -29.03 -32.78 -29.26
CA VAL A 276 -28.57 -33.30 -30.56
C VAL A 276 -28.33 -34.80 -30.45
N LEU A 277 -27.68 -35.26 -29.37
CA LEU A 277 -27.38 -36.66 -29.15
C LEU A 277 -28.66 -37.50 -28.98
N VAL A 278 -29.59 -37.07 -28.13
CA VAL A 278 -30.88 -37.76 -27.95
C VAL A 278 -31.63 -37.83 -29.29
N ASN A 279 -31.74 -36.71 -29.99
CA ASN A 279 -32.42 -36.69 -31.28
C ASN A 279 -31.69 -37.56 -32.32
N ALA A 280 -30.36 -37.64 -32.30
CA ALA A 280 -29.59 -38.45 -33.23
C ALA A 280 -29.76 -39.95 -32.94
N THR A 281 -29.90 -40.31 -31.66
CA THR A 281 -30.25 -41.69 -31.30
C THR A 281 -31.68 -42.04 -31.70
N GLU A 282 -32.64 -41.13 -31.52
CA GLU A 282 -34.02 -41.30 -31.99
C GLU A 282 -34.06 -41.39 -33.52
N PHE A 283 -33.28 -40.56 -34.23
CA PHE A 283 -33.08 -40.59 -35.68
C PHE A 283 -32.64 -41.96 -36.16
N ALA A 284 -31.60 -42.50 -35.55
CA ALA A 284 -31.05 -43.80 -35.91
C ALA A 284 -32.09 -44.92 -35.70
N VAL A 285 -32.85 -44.87 -34.60
CA VAL A 285 -33.92 -45.84 -34.33
C VAL A 285 -35.07 -45.70 -35.35
N GLU A 286 -35.47 -44.48 -35.68
CA GLU A 286 -36.55 -44.21 -36.63
C GLU A 286 -36.18 -44.63 -38.06
N ILE A 287 -34.95 -44.35 -38.52
CA ILE A 287 -34.44 -44.86 -39.80
C ILE A 287 -34.49 -46.38 -39.86
N ASN A 288 -34.08 -47.07 -38.80
CA ASN A 288 -34.12 -48.53 -38.74
C ASN A 288 -35.55 -49.09 -38.82
N ASN A 289 -36.55 -48.34 -38.34
CA ASN A 289 -37.95 -48.71 -38.46
C ASN A 289 -38.53 -48.38 -39.85
N ILE A 290 -38.05 -47.30 -40.48
CA ILE A 290 -38.48 -46.87 -41.81
C ILE A 290 -37.94 -47.78 -42.92
N CYS A 291 -36.72 -48.31 -42.80
CA CYS A 291 -36.09 -49.14 -43.84
C CYS A 291 -35.94 -50.62 -43.41
N PRO A 292 -37.03 -51.37 -43.16
CA PRO A 292 -36.95 -52.73 -42.62
C PRO A 292 -36.32 -53.74 -43.58
N LEU A 293 -36.33 -53.46 -44.89
CA LEU A 293 -35.78 -54.33 -45.95
C LEU A 293 -34.25 -54.30 -46.02
N VAL A 294 -33.60 -53.35 -45.35
CA VAL A 294 -32.13 -53.23 -45.27
C VAL A 294 -31.56 -54.08 -44.11
N LYS A 295 -32.38 -54.92 -43.45
CA LYS A 295 -31.91 -55.88 -42.42
C LYS A 295 -31.19 -57.06 -43.09
N PRO A 296 -29.90 -57.31 -42.75
CA PRO A 296 -29.49 -57.47 -41.35
C PRO A 296 -28.26 -56.62 -40.92
N GLU A 297 -28.15 -56.40 -39.60
CA GLU A 297 -26.93 -56.03 -38.84
C GLU A 297 -26.37 -54.59 -38.88
N ILE A 298 -26.96 -53.62 -39.57
CA ILE A 298 -26.38 -52.24 -39.54
C ILE A 298 -26.48 -51.57 -38.15
N CYS A 299 -27.38 -51.98 -37.24
CA CYS A 299 -27.66 -51.21 -36.01
C CYS A 299 -28.10 -51.99 -34.75
N SER A 300 -28.12 -53.32 -34.73
CA SER A 300 -28.71 -54.08 -33.60
C SER A 300 -27.96 -53.99 -32.25
N ASN A 301 -26.78 -53.36 -32.20
CA ASN A 301 -25.95 -53.30 -30.99
C ASN A 301 -25.93 -51.94 -30.28
N PHE A 302 -26.76 -50.96 -30.66
CA PHE A 302 -26.75 -49.63 -30.01
C PHE A 302 -27.40 -49.57 -28.61
N SER A 303 -28.08 -50.63 -28.13
CA SER A 303 -28.85 -50.56 -26.87
C SER A 303 -28.03 -50.79 -25.59
N ASN A 304 -26.77 -51.24 -25.68
CA ASN A 304 -25.92 -51.46 -24.51
C ASN A 304 -24.86 -50.35 -24.40
N THR A 305 -25.28 -49.18 -23.91
CA THR A 305 -24.47 -47.94 -23.82
C THR A 305 -23.17 -48.05 -23.01
N SER A 306 -22.92 -49.14 -22.27
CA SER A 306 -21.66 -49.38 -21.54
C SER A 306 -20.62 -50.20 -22.30
N ASP A 307 -21.03 -51.03 -23.28
CA ASP A 307 -20.12 -51.95 -24.01
C ASP A 307 -19.78 -51.47 -25.45
N ILE A 308 -20.47 -50.45 -25.94
CA ILE A 308 -20.28 -49.86 -27.28
C ILE A 308 -18.93 -49.12 -27.41
N PHE A 309 -18.32 -48.68 -26.31
CA PHE A 309 -17.08 -47.90 -26.33
C PHE A 309 -15.80 -48.74 -26.45
N ALA A 310 -15.87 -50.07 -26.26
CA ALA A 310 -14.70 -50.95 -26.37
C ALA A 310 -14.69 -51.82 -27.64
N THR A 311 -15.79 -51.84 -28.40
CA THR A 311 -15.96 -52.74 -29.57
C THR A 311 -16.30 -52.02 -30.88
N SER A 312 -16.34 -50.68 -30.89
CA SER A 312 -16.62 -49.85 -32.08
C SER A 312 -15.54 -49.89 -33.17
N ALA A 313 -14.33 -50.40 -32.88
CA ALA A 313 -13.25 -50.54 -33.85
C ALA A 313 -13.38 -51.77 -34.78
N GLU A 314 -14.15 -52.80 -34.38
CA GLU A 314 -14.32 -54.03 -35.18
C GLU A 314 -15.72 -54.18 -35.82
N LEU A 315 -16.68 -53.32 -35.48
CA LEU A 315 -18.04 -53.35 -36.04
C LEU A 315 -18.27 -52.30 -37.14
N ALA A 316 -17.23 -52.00 -37.93
CA ALA A 316 -17.32 -51.28 -39.19
C ALA A 316 -17.76 -52.22 -40.35
N CYS A 317 -18.80 -53.03 -40.12
CA CYS A 317 -19.19 -54.07 -41.06
C CYS A 317 -19.98 -53.50 -42.25
N ASP A 318 -19.38 -53.62 -43.44
CA ASP A 318 -20.00 -53.71 -44.78
C ASP A 318 -20.87 -52.55 -45.29
N ILE A 319 -20.67 -51.33 -44.75
CA ILE A 319 -20.90 -50.08 -45.50
C ILE A 319 -19.55 -49.41 -45.79
N THR A 320 -18.57 -50.20 -46.28
CA THR A 320 -17.23 -49.70 -46.64
C THR A 320 -17.20 -49.00 -48.01
N ASP A 321 -18.28 -49.09 -48.80
CA ASP A 321 -18.35 -48.40 -50.10
C ASP A 321 -19.06 -47.04 -50.04
N ILE A 322 -19.65 -46.66 -48.89
CA ILE A 322 -19.96 -45.26 -48.61
C ILE A 322 -18.81 -44.74 -47.75
N PRO A 323 -17.88 -43.93 -48.29
CA PRO A 323 -16.70 -43.44 -47.56
C PRO A 323 -16.99 -42.60 -46.30
N ASN A 324 -18.27 -42.45 -45.91
CA ASN A 324 -18.76 -41.49 -44.92
C ASN A 324 -19.45 -42.13 -43.68
N GLY A 325 -19.64 -43.45 -43.63
CA GLY A 325 -20.29 -44.11 -42.47
C GLY A 325 -19.52 -43.97 -41.15
N SER A 326 -18.19 -43.81 -41.22
CA SER A 326 -17.32 -43.55 -40.07
C SER A 326 -17.56 -42.18 -39.43
N ILE A 327 -18.23 -41.25 -40.11
CA ILE A 327 -18.32 -39.85 -39.69
C ILE A 327 -19.39 -39.66 -38.61
N LEU A 328 -20.50 -40.41 -38.66
CA LEU A 328 -21.52 -40.36 -37.59
C LEU A 328 -21.01 -40.99 -36.29
N VAL A 329 -20.35 -42.15 -36.38
CA VAL A 329 -19.78 -42.84 -35.21
C VAL A 329 -18.66 -42.00 -34.61
N SER A 330 -17.76 -41.46 -35.44
CA SER A 330 -16.72 -40.55 -34.96
C SER A 330 -17.28 -39.23 -34.43
N PHE A 331 -18.36 -38.69 -34.98
CA PHE A 331 -19.04 -37.52 -34.41
C PHE A 331 -19.55 -37.81 -32.99
N ILE A 332 -20.20 -38.96 -32.77
CA ILE A 332 -20.69 -39.36 -31.45
C ILE A 332 -19.54 -39.65 -30.48
N GLU A 333 -18.50 -40.36 -30.93
CA GLU A 333 -17.39 -40.81 -30.08
C GLU A 333 -16.40 -39.68 -29.78
N VAL A 334 -15.93 -38.97 -30.81
CA VAL A 334 -15.00 -37.83 -30.69
C VAL A 334 -15.70 -36.64 -30.05
N GLY A 335 -16.94 -36.34 -30.46
CA GLY A 335 -17.70 -35.22 -29.93
C GLY A 335 -18.05 -35.39 -28.45
N LYS A 336 -18.34 -36.62 -28.00
CA LYS A 336 -18.61 -36.88 -26.59
C LYS A 336 -17.34 -36.84 -25.75
N GLN A 337 -16.33 -37.64 -26.10
CA GLN A 337 -15.20 -37.85 -25.20
C GLN A 337 -14.25 -36.65 -25.14
N PHE A 338 -14.06 -35.92 -26.25
CA PHE A 338 -13.12 -34.80 -26.25
C PHE A 338 -13.77 -33.48 -25.84
N LEU A 339 -14.93 -33.13 -26.39
CA LEU A 339 -15.54 -31.84 -26.09
C LEU A 339 -16.27 -31.82 -24.76
N PHE A 340 -17.00 -32.89 -24.41
CA PHE A 340 -17.80 -32.86 -23.18
C PHE A 340 -16.91 -32.89 -21.94
N ASP A 341 -15.98 -33.83 -21.86
CA ASP A 341 -15.11 -33.98 -20.69
C ASP A 341 -14.25 -32.72 -20.50
N ASN A 342 -13.67 -32.16 -21.57
CA ASN A 342 -12.89 -30.93 -21.47
C ASN A 342 -13.75 -29.70 -21.15
N LEU A 343 -14.97 -29.57 -21.68
CA LEU A 343 -15.82 -28.41 -21.40
C LEU A 343 -16.40 -28.45 -19.99
N ASP A 344 -16.76 -29.63 -19.47
CA ASP A 344 -17.21 -29.82 -18.09
C ASP A 344 -16.05 -29.50 -17.10
N ASP A 345 -14.83 -29.96 -17.42
CA ASP A 345 -13.63 -29.64 -16.66
C ASP A 345 -13.30 -28.14 -16.69
N ILE A 346 -13.43 -27.47 -17.86
CA ILE A 346 -13.28 -26.01 -17.97
C ILE A 346 -14.34 -25.28 -17.15
N GLN A 347 -15.60 -25.76 -17.18
CA GLN A 347 -16.67 -25.17 -16.39
C GLN A 347 -16.35 -25.23 -14.90
N GLY A 348 -15.96 -26.40 -14.39
CA GLY A 348 -15.56 -26.58 -12.99
C GLY A 348 -14.42 -25.65 -12.58
N ASP A 349 -13.41 -25.52 -13.43
CA ASP A 349 -12.28 -24.61 -13.19
C ASP A 349 -12.67 -23.14 -13.25
N LEU A 350 -13.58 -22.74 -14.16
CA LEU A 350 -14.06 -21.36 -14.24
C LEU A 350 -14.89 -20.98 -13.01
N GLU A 351 -15.67 -21.92 -12.46
CA GLU A 351 -16.38 -21.74 -11.18
C GLU A 351 -15.38 -21.59 -10.02
N GLU A 352 -14.34 -22.42 -9.97
CA GLU A 352 -13.26 -22.28 -8.97
C GLU A 352 -12.52 -20.94 -9.14
N LEU A 353 -12.15 -20.57 -10.37
CA LEU A 353 -11.50 -19.31 -10.70
C LEU A 353 -12.37 -18.09 -10.31
N SER A 354 -13.67 -18.14 -10.59
CA SER A 354 -14.66 -17.14 -10.16
C SER A 354 -14.67 -17.01 -8.63
N SER A 355 -14.60 -18.14 -7.90
CA SER A 355 -14.51 -18.14 -6.44
C SER A 355 -13.18 -17.56 -5.93
N ILE A 356 -12.05 -17.87 -6.59
CA ILE A 356 -10.72 -17.32 -6.27
C ILE A 356 -10.71 -15.82 -6.48
N PHE A 357 -11.29 -15.33 -7.59
CA PHE A 357 -11.41 -13.90 -7.86
C PHE A 357 -12.31 -13.18 -6.86
N LYS A 358 -13.44 -13.76 -6.48
CA LYS A 358 -14.29 -13.23 -5.40
C LYS A 358 -13.53 -13.14 -4.08
N SER A 359 -12.78 -14.19 -3.72
CA SER A 359 -11.89 -14.20 -2.54
C SER A 359 -10.78 -13.16 -2.64
N ALA A 360 -10.19 -12.97 -3.82
CA ALA A 360 -9.18 -11.94 -4.07
C ALA A 360 -9.76 -10.53 -3.89
N ASP A 361 -10.97 -10.25 -4.39
CA ASP A 361 -11.65 -8.95 -4.19
C ASP A 361 -11.91 -8.68 -2.70
N GLU A 362 -12.36 -9.69 -1.96
CA GLU A 362 -12.54 -9.57 -0.50
C GLU A 362 -11.22 -9.31 0.22
N ASN A 363 -10.15 -10.03 -0.14
CA ASN A 363 -8.83 -9.85 0.46
C ASN A 363 -8.28 -8.45 0.15
N ILE A 364 -8.42 -7.99 -1.09
CA ILE A 364 -8.06 -6.63 -1.49
C ILE A 364 -8.83 -5.59 -0.66
N ALA A 365 -10.14 -5.78 -0.49
CA ALA A 365 -10.96 -4.91 0.35
C ALA A 365 -10.49 -4.93 1.82
N ARG A 366 -10.13 -6.11 2.35
CA ARG A 366 -9.56 -6.28 3.70
C ARG A 366 -8.19 -5.63 3.85
N PHE A 367 -7.39 -5.45 2.80
CA PHE A 367 -6.11 -4.74 2.93
C PHE A 367 -6.24 -3.21 2.88
N SER A 368 -7.38 -2.68 2.43
CA SER A 368 -7.59 -1.24 2.27
C SER A 368 -7.46 -0.44 3.59
N TRP A 369 -7.74 -1.06 4.75
CA TRP A 369 -7.61 -0.37 6.05
C TRP A 369 -6.16 0.05 6.35
N ALA A 370 -5.17 -0.75 5.93
CA ALA A 370 -3.76 -0.47 6.21
C ALA A 370 -3.32 0.84 5.56
N TYR A 371 -3.85 1.12 4.35
CA TYR A 371 -3.66 2.39 3.66
C TYR A 371 -4.29 3.56 4.44
N TYR A 372 -5.54 3.43 4.91
CA TYR A 372 -6.20 4.50 5.66
C TYR A 372 -5.52 4.75 7.02
N VAL A 373 -5.00 3.70 7.66
CA VAL A 373 -4.22 3.82 8.89
C VAL A 373 -2.89 4.51 8.62
N ALA A 374 -2.15 4.13 7.58
CA ALA A 374 -0.90 4.80 7.21
C ALA A 374 -1.14 6.29 6.87
N ALA A 375 -2.22 6.59 6.15
CA ALA A 375 -2.67 7.96 5.89
C ALA A 375 -2.97 8.72 7.18
N GLY A 376 -3.80 8.14 8.05
CA GLY A 376 -4.14 8.71 9.36
C GLY A 376 -2.90 9.00 10.21
N CYS A 377 -1.94 8.07 10.27
CA CYS A 377 -0.67 8.25 10.96
C CYS A 377 0.15 9.40 10.36
N ALA A 378 0.26 9.49 9.03
CA ALA A 378 0.97 10.59 8.36
C ALA A 378 0.28 11.95 8.59
N GLY A 379 -1.05 11.99 8.57
CA GLY A 379 -1.84 13.20 8.88
C GLY A 379 -1.65 13.66 10.32
N LEU A 380 -1.71 12.73 11.29
CA LEU A 380 -1.43 13.01 12.69
C LEU A 380 0.00 13.50 12.89
N LEU A 381 0.96 12.90 12.20
CA LEU A 381 2.36 13.34 12.23
C LEU A 381 2.50 14.77 11.69
N ALA A 382 1.82 15.12 10.58
CA ALA A 382 1.82 16.47 10.03
C ALA A 382 1.34 17.51 11.06
N VAL A 383 0.24 17.20 11.75
CA VAL A 383 -0.30 18.03 12.82
C VAL A 383 0.75 18.21 13.91
N LEU A 384 1.34 17.12 14.41
CA LEU A 384 2.37 17.18 15.45
C LEU A 384 3.60 17.98 15.00
N VAL A 385 4.06 17.82 13.76
CA VAL A 385 5.18 18.61 13.18
C VAL A 385 4.85 20.10 13.18
N VAL A 386 3.66 20.50 12.73
CA VAL A 386 3.22 21.92 12.75
C VAL A 386 3.18 22.45 14.19
N PHE A 387 2.64 21.68 15.14
CA PHE A 387 2.61 22.04 16.55
C PHE A 387 4.03 22.25 17.11
N MET A 388 4.96 21.34 16.80
CA MET A 388 6.36 21.44 17.23
C MET A 388 7.07 22.64 16.61
N MET A 389 6.92 22.88 15.30
CA MET A 389 7.48 24.05 14.62
C MET A 389 6.96 25.36 15.22
N LYS A 390 5.66 25.45 15.50
CA LYS A 390 5.07 26.61 16.18
C LYS A 390 5.68 26.80 17.58
N GLY A 391 5.98 25.72 18.29
CA GLY A 391 6.73 25.74 19.55
C GLY A 391 8.11 26.36 19.43
N VAL A 392 8.86 25.97 18.41
CA VAL A 392 10.18 26.56 18.12
C VAL A 392 10.08 28.04 17.78
N LEU A 393 9.09 28.44 16.97
CA LEU A 393 8.90 29.84 16.60
C LEU A 393 8.52 30.72 17.81
N ILE A 394 7.72 30.20 18.74
CA ILE A 394 7.39 30.90 20.00
C ILE A 394 8.64 31.02 20.88
N ALA A 395 9.41 29.93 21.04
CA ALA A 395 10.66 29.93 21.80
C ALA A 395 11.72 30.86 21.17
N TRP A 396 11.67 31.08 19.86
CA TRP A 396 12.54 32.01 19.15
C TRP A 396 12.22 33.47 19.50
N LYS A 397 10.94 33.87 19.52
CA LYS A 397 10.57 35.28 19.70
C LYS A 397 10.93 35.86 21.08
N GLY A 398 11.18 35.05 22.10
CA GLY A 398 11.79 35.43 23.39
C GLY A 398 11.05 36.46 24.26
N LYS A 399 10.01 37.14 23.74
CA LYS A 399 9.35 38.31 24.36
C LYS A 399 7.88 38.11 24.70
N THR A 400 7.32 36.91 24.53
CA THR A 400 5.89 36.70 24.72
C THR A 400 5.52 36.41 26.18
N THR A 401 5.22 37.47 26.94
CA THR A 401 4.61 37.44 28.28
C THR A 401 3.12 37.05 28.29
N GLY A 402 2.50 36.90 27.11
CA GLY A 402 1.09 36.54 26.97
C GLY A 402 0.73 35.18 27.59
N GLY A 403 -0.45 35.10 28.22
CA GLY A 403 -0.94 33.89 28.88
C GLY A 403 -1.06 32.68 27.94
N CYS A 404 -1.44 32.90 26.67
CA CYS A 404 -1.55 31.84 25.66
C CYS A 404 -0.21 31.14 25.37
N ALA A 405 0.88 31.90 25.28
CA ALA A 405 2.22 31.33 25.07
C ALA A 405 2.68 30.48 26.27
N ARG A 406 2.27 30.83 27.50
CA ARG A 406 2.54 30.02 28.70
C ARG A 406 1.74 28.72 28.69
N ALA A 407 0.46 28.76 28.33
CA ALA A 407 -0.37 27.55 28.22
C ALA A 407 0.18 26.60 27.14
N PHE A 408 0.53 27.14 25.96
CA PHE A 408 1.12 26.35 24.88
C PHE A 408 2.46 25.71 25.28
N ARG A 409 3.31 26.45 26.01
CA ARG A 409 4.56 25.90 26.56
C ARG A 409 4.33 24.77 27.57
N ARG A 410 3.29 24.87 28.42
CA ARG A 410 2.92 23.75 29.31
C ARG A 410 2.49 22.52 28.53
N LEU A 411 1.76 22.70 27.42
CA LEU A 411 1.35 21.60 26.55
C LEU A 411 2.54 20.95 25.84
N LEU A 412 3.47 21.74 25.28
CA LEU A 412 4.71 21.21 24.68
C LEU A 412 5.58 20.47 25.70
N ARG A 413 5.58 20.94 26.95
CA ARG A 413 6.28 20.30 28.08
C ARG A 413 5.49 19.12 28.66
N SER A 414 4.25 18.89 28.23
CA SER A 414 3.46 17.78 28.74
C SER A 414 4.17 16.46 28.42
N TYR A 415 4.05 15.51 29.33
CA TYR A 415 4.54 14.14 29.13
C TYR A 415 3.82 13.39 28.01
N PHE A 416 2.89 14.03 27.29
CA PHE A 416 2.08 13.40 26.26
C PHE A 416 2.59 13.68 24.84
N LEU A 417 2.89 14.94 24.50
CA LEU A 417 3.16 15.32 23.11
C LEU A 417 4.41 14.65 22.52
N VAL A 418 5.52 14.64 23.25
CA VAL A 418 6.77 14.05 22.76
C VAL A 418 6.65 12.53 22.63
N PRO A 419 6.12 11.78 23.61
CA PRO A 419 5.87 10.34 23.42
C PRO A 419 4.90 10.04 22.29
N ALA A 420 3.84 10.83 22.11
CA ALA A 420 2.94 10.68 20.98
C ALA A 420 3.65 10.87 19.64
N PHE A 421 4.51 11.90 19.51
CA PHE A 421 5.34 12.10 18.32
C PHE A 421 6.27 10.91 18.05
N VAL A 422 6.99 10.44 19.08
CA VAL A 422 7.87 9.26 18.97
C VAL A 422 7.08 8.03 18.54
N PHE A 423 5.92 7.78 19.13
CA PHE A 423 5.06 6.63 18.79
C PHE A 423 4.58 6.69 17.34
N VAL A 424 4.08 7.84 16.87
CA VAL A 424 3.61 8.00 15.49
C VAL A 424 4.77 7.90 14.49
N THR A 425 5.93 8.47 14.80
CA THR A 425 7.15 8.30 13.99
C THR A 425 7.58 6.84 13.90
N PHE A 426 7.53 6.11 15.02
CA PHE A 426 7.84 4.67 15.04
C PHE A 426 6.85 3.86 14.20
N MET A 427 5.55 4.15 14.30
CA MET A 427 4.54 3.48 13.46
C MET A 427 4.77 3.78 11.97
N SER A 428 5.04 5.04 11.61
CA SER A 428 5.39 5.43 10.23
C SER A 428 6.63 4.70 9.72
N TRP A 429 7.59 4.41 10.59
CA TRP A 429 8.79 3.66 10.25
C TRP A 429 8.51 2.18 9.99
N VAL A 430 7.67 1.54 10.81
CA VAL A 430 7.24 0.14 10.58
C VAL A 430 6.53 0.02 9.23
N PHE A 431 5.60 0.95 8.93
CA PHE A 431 4.95 0.97 7.61
C PHE A 431 5.96 1.17 6.48
N SER A 432 6.95 2.04 6.65
CA SER A 432 7.99 2.29 5.65
C SER A 432 8.73 1.01 5.29
N MET A 433 9.01 0.13 6.26
CA MET A 433 9.65 -1.17 5.97
C MET A 433 8.77 -2.06 5.11
N ILE A 434 7.50 -2.20 5.47
CA ILE A 434 6.55 -3.04 4.72
C ILE A 434 6.42 -2.53 3.28
N PHE A 435 6.32 -1.21 3.08
CA PHE A 435 6.23 -0.61 1.75
C PHE A 435 7.54 -0.73 0.96
N VAL A 436 8.71 -0.66 1.59
CA VAL A 436 10.00 -0.93 0.93
C VAL A 436 10.05 -2.38 0.45
N LEU A 437 9.68 -3.35 1.29
CA LEU A 437 9.64 -4.77 0.90
C LEU A 437 8.71 -4.98 -0.29
N GLY A 438 7.47 -4.48 -0.20
CA GLY A 438 6.51 -4.55 -1.28
C GLY A 438 7.00 -3.88 -2.57
N SER A 439 7.64 -2.70 -2.46
CA SER A 439 8.18 -1.99 -3.63
C SER A 439 9.30 -2.77 -4.31
N VAL A 440 10.18 -3.43 -3.55
CA VAL A 440 11.28 -4.22 -4.11
C VAL A 440 10.73 -5.48 -4.78
N THR A 441 9.86 -6.23 -4.09
CA THR A 441 9.25 -7.45 -4.66
C THR A 441 8.42 -7.14 -5.91
N ALA A 442 7.60 -6.08 -5.88
CA ALA A 442 6.83 -5.68 -7.05
C ALA A 442 7.73 -5.19 -8.19
N SER A 443 8.83 -4.51 -7.88
CA SER A 443 9.81 -4.11 -8.90
C SER A 443 10.52 -5.31 -9.54
N ASP A 444 10.77 -6.38 -8.79
CA ASP A 444 11.40 -7.60 -9.31
C ASP A 444 10.46 -8.38 -10.23
N MET A 445 9.17 -8.43 -9.90
CA MET A 445 8.16 -9.03 -10.79
C MET A 445 8.04 -8.29 -12.14
N CYS A 446 8.41 -7.01 -12.19
CA CYS A 446 8.09 -6.13 -13.30
C CYS A 446 9.30 -5.67 -14.11
N VAL A 447 10.50 -6.15 -13.77
CA VAL A 447 11.72 -5.84 -14.54
C VAL A 447 11.69 -6.57 -15.88
N GLU A 448 12.03 -5.89 -16.96
CA GLU A 448 11.98 -6.36 -18.36
C GLU A 448 10.56 -6.68 -18.87
N SER A 449 9.94 -7.76 -18.39
CA SER A 449 8.53 -8.08 -18.59
C SER A 449 8.03 -8.98 -17.46
N PRO A 450 6.79 -8.80 -16.95
CA PRO A 450 6.20 -9.73 -15.99
C PRO A 450 5.84 -11.10 -16.58
N ASP A 451 5.76 -11.23 -17.91
CA ASP A 451 5.23 -12.46 -18.55
C ASP A 451 6.01 -13.73 -18.18
N PRO A 452 7.35 -13.80 -18.29
CA PRO A 452 8.08 -15.02 -17.96
C PRO A 452 7.89 -15.43 -16.49
N ARG A 453 7.71 -14.44 -15.60
CA ARG A 453 7.59 -14.61 -14.15
C ARG A 453 6.19 -15.10 -13.81
N MET A 454 5.18 -14.57 -14.51
CA MET A 454 3.81 -15.06 -14.42
C MET A 454 3.69 -16.48 -14.98
N THR A 455 4.36 -16.80 -16.09
CA THR A 455 4.40 -18.17 -16.61
C THR A 455 5.07 -19.14 -15.64
N SER A 456 6.19 -18.75 -15.02
CA SER A 456 6.82 -19.54 -13.95
C SER A 456 5.88 -19.73 -12.76
N LEU A 457 5.09 -18.71 -12.40
CA LEU A 457 4.11 -18.79 -11.32
C LEU A 457 2.95 -19.73 -11.68
N LEU A 458 2.41 -19.62 -12.89
CA LEU A 458 1.37 -20.53 -13.39
C LEU A 458 1.86 -21.98 -13.38
N LYS A 459 3.10 -22.22 -13.80
CA LYS A 459 3.71 -23.55 -13.77
C LYS A 459 3.81 -24.13 -12.35
N GLN A 460 4.07 -23.30 -11.34
CA GLN A 460 4.06 -23.75 -9.95
C GLN A 460 2.66 -24.20 -9.48
N PHE A 461 1.61 -23.59 -10.03
CA PHE A 461 0.22 -23.90 -9.75
C PHE A 461 -0.42 -24.84 -10.79
N GLU A 462 0.36 -25.43 -11.70
CA GLU A 462 -0.14 -26.33 -12.75
C GLU A 462 -1.01 -27.47 -12.17
N HIS A 463 -0.60 -28.04 -11.04
CA HIS A 463 -1.34 -29.10 -10.34
C HIS A 463 -2.71 -28.70 -9.77
N ARG A 464 -3.04 -27.40 -9.76
CA ARG A 464 -4.33 -26.89 -9.27
C ARG A 464 -5.30 -26.53 -10.39
N PHE A 465 -4.83 -26.46 -11.63
CA PHE A 465 -5.65 -26.14 -12.78
C PHE A 465 -5.77 -27.38 -13.66
N ASN A 466 -6.90 -27.56 -14.34
CA ASN A 466 -6.94 -28.53 -15.42
C ASN A 466 -5.99 -28.10 -16.53
N THR A 467 -5.51 -29.10 -17.29
CA THR A 467 -4.55 -28.89 -18.38
C THR A 467 -5.03 -27.80 -19.34
N VAL A 468 -6.32 -27.76 -19.64
CA VAL A 468 -6.91 -26.79 -20.57
C VAL A 468 -6.86 -25.36 -20.03
N VAL A 469 -7.28 -25.12 -18.78
CA VAL A 469 -7.27 -23.76 -18.20
C VAL A 469 -5.85 -23.26 -18.02
N TYR A 470 -4.91 -24.14 -17.68
CA TYR A 470 -3.49 -23.82 -17.64
C TYR A 470 -2.94 -23.41 -19.02
N GLU A 471 -3.29 -24.13 -20.09
CA GLU A 471 -2.91 -23.77 -21.46
C GLU A 471 -3.49 -22.42 -21.89
N PHE A 472 -4.74 -22.11 -21.57
CA PHE A 472 -5.32 -20.78 -21.80
C PHE A 472 -4.62 -19.68 -21.01
N ALA A 473 -4.40 -19.89 -19.71
CA ALA A 473 -3.72 -18.91 -18.88
C ALA A 473 -2.30 -18.60 -19.42
N THR A 474 -1.55 -19.64 -19.79
CA THR A 474 -0.20 -19.47 -20.37
C THR A 474 -0.25 -18.82 -21.76
N TYR A 475 -1.23 -19.16 -22.60
CA TYR A 475 -1.47 -18.51 -23.89
C TYR A 475 -1.73 -17.01 -23.75
N TYR A 476 -2.59 -16.59 -22.82
CA TYR A 476 -2.87 -15.17 -22.58
C TYR A 476 -1.68 -14.42 -22.00
N VAL A 477 -0.92 -15.05 -21.09
CA VAL A 477 0.31 -14.47 -20.52
C VAL A 477 1.40 -14.31 -21.58
N ALA A 478 1.51 -15.26 -22.51
CA ALA A 478 2.48 -15.22 -23.61
C ALA A 478 2.16 -14.18 -24.70
N GLY A 479 1.08 -13.40 -24.55
CA GLY A 479 0.65 -12.44 -25.55
C GLY A 479 -0.03 -13.09 -26.76
N CYS A 480 -0.66 -14.25 -26.57
CA CYS A 480 -1.49 -14.93 -27.55
C CYS A 480 -0.80 -15.30 -28.88
N PRO A 481 0.33 -16.03 -28.84
CA PRO A 481 1.00 -16.41 -30.08
C PRO A 481 0.11 -17.34 -30.91
N ILE A 482 -0.08 -17.00 -32.19
CA ILE A 482 -0.99 -17.71 -33.12
C ILE A 482 -0.70 -19.23 -33.18
N ALA A 483 0.56 -19.63 -32.98
CA ALA A 483 0.99 -21.01 -33.05
C ALA A 483 0.56 -21.89 -31.86
N SER A 484 -0.01 -21.33 -30.79
CA SER A 484 -0.37 -22.08 -29.58
C SER A 484 -1.77 -21.77 -29.06
N VAL A 485 -2.75 -21.58 -29.96
CA VAL A 485 -4.16 -21.48 -29.55
C VAL A 485 -4.55 -22.77 -28.84
N PRO A 486 -4.93 -22.72 -27.55
CA PRO A 486 -5.34 -23.90 -26.80
C PRO A 486 -6.67 -24.40 -27.32
N LEU A 487 -6.85 -25.72 -27.27
CA LEU A 487 -7.93 -26.47 -27.89
C LEU A 487 -7.94 -26.38 -29.41
N ASP A 488 -8.00 -27.55 -30.06
CA ASP A 488 -8.22 -27.67 -31.50
C ASP A 488 -9.69 -27.34 -31.86
N PHE A 489 -10.22 -26.19 -31.44
CA PHE A 489 -11.59 -25.75 -31.77
C PHE A 489 -11.82 -25.78 -33.28
N GLU A 490 -10.83 -25.37 -34.06
CA GLU A 490 -10.87 -25.40 -35.53
C GLU A 490 -11.11 -26.81 -36.07
N LYS A 491 -10.43 -27.82 -35.51
CA LYS A 491 -10.62 -29.23 -35.89
C LYS A 491 -12.03 -29.70 -35.57
N HIS A 492 -12.56 -29.32 -34.41
CA HIS A 492 -13.90 -29.72 -33.98
C HIS A 492 -15.00 -29.04 -34.79
N ILE A 493 -14.85 -27.74 -35.06
CA ILE A 493 -15.75 -26.99 -35.95
C ILE A 493 -15.72 -27.60 -37.35
N ALA A 494 -14.53 -27.97 -37.87
CA ALA A 494 -14.41 -28.64 -39.16
C ALA A 494 -15.13 -30.00 -39.20
N ILE A 495 -15.05 -30.80 -38.12
CA ILE A 495 -15.80 -32.06 -38.00
C ILE A 495 -17.31 -31.80 -38.01
N LEU A 496 -17.78 -30.81 -37.24
CA LEU A 496 -19.21 -30.45 -37.20
C LEU A 496 -19.73 -29.96 -38.55
N LEU A 497 -18.94 -29.16 -39.27
CA LEU A 497 -19.27 -28.70 -40.62
C LEU A 497 -19.28 -29.86 -41.62
N GLY A 498 -18.35 -30.80 -41.49
CA GLY A 498 -18.34 -32.03 -42.29
C GLY A 498 -19.57 -32.92 -42.05
N TYR A 499 -20.02 -33.01 -40.80
CA TYR A 499 -21.27 -33.71 -40.44
C TYR A 499 -22.50 -32.99 -41.00
N LEU A 500 -22.55 -31.66 -40.86
CA LEU A 500 -23.63 -30.84 -41.40
C LEU A 500 -23.78 -31.03 -42.93
N ALA A 501 -22.67 -31.03 -43.67
CA ALA A 501 -22.64 -31.23 -45.11
C ALA A 501 -23.19 -32.61 -45.54
N GLN A 502 -23.01 -33.64 -44.69
CA GLN A 502 -23.55 -34.97 -44.97
C GLN A 502 -25.05 -35.04 -44.70
N VAL A 503 -25.51 -34.47 -43.58
CA VAL A 503 -26.95 -34.41 -43.28
C VAL A 503 -27.68 -33.64 -44.36
N SER A 504 -27.10 -32.55 -44.89
CA SER A 504 -27.68 -31.81 -46.00
C SER A 504 -27.70 -32.62 -47.29
N ALA A 505 -26.61 -33.34 -47.61
CA ALA A 505 -26.56 -34.19 -48.81
C ALA A 505 -27.60 -35.33 -48.77
N VAL A 506 -27.85 -35.91 -47.59
CA VAL A 506 -28.91 -36.92 -47.41
C VAL A 506 -30.30 -36.30 -47.60
N SER A 507 -30.55 -35.11 -47.03
CA SER A 507 -31.83 -34.40 -47.23
C SER A 507 -32.05 -34.05 -48.71
N GLU A 508 -31.02 -33.61 -49.41
CA GLU A 508 -31.09 -33.25 -50.84
C GLU A 508 -31.35 -34.47 -51.71
N ALA A 509 -30.63 -35.58 -51.48
CA ALA A 509 -30.85 -36.83 -52.21
C ALA A 509 -32.29 -37.36 -52.07
N ILE A 510 -32.89 -37.24 -50.88
CA ILE A 510 -34.29 -37.64 -50.63
C ILE A 510 -35.28 -36.73 -51.37
N LYS A 511 -34.95 -35.43 -51.54
CA LYS A 511 -35.78 -34.48 -52.27
C LYS A 511 -35.72 -34.65 -53.78
N GLU A 512 -34.54 -34.97 -54.30
CA GLU A 512 -34.32 -35.15 -55.74
C GLU A 512 -35.05 -36.39 -56.27
N ASP A 513 -34.98 -37.53 -55.56
CA ASP A 513 -35.66 -38.76 -55.95
C ASP A 513 -36.39 -39.45 -54.77
N PRO A 514 -37.60 -38.99 -54.44
CA PRO A 514 -38.39 -39.61 -53.38
C PRO A 514 -38.89 -41.02 -53.75
N SER A 515 -38.95 -41.37 -55.05
CA SER A 515 -39.39 -42.70 -55.52
C SER A 515 -38.38 -43.78 -55.19
N ASP A 516 -37.09 -43.54 -55.46
CA ASP A 516 -36.01 -44.48 -55.13
C ASP A 516 -35.96 -44.77 -53.63
N PHE A 517 -36.18 -43.73 -52.81
CA PHE A 517 -36.27 -43.89 -51.37
C PHE A 517 -37.49 -44.73 -50.95
N LEU A 518 -38.66 -44.47 -51.56
CA LEU A 518 -39.88 -45.24 -51.31
C LEU A 518 -39.72 -46.71 -51.69
N ASP A 519 -39.02 -47.01 -52.78
CA ASP A 519 -38.84 -48.37 -53.28
C ASP A 519 -37.88 -49.19 -52.40
N VAL A 520 -36.87 -48.55 -51.80
CA VAL A 520 -35.89 -49.21 -50.93
C VAL A 520 -36.41 -49.34 -49.48
N CYS A 521 -36.98 -48.26 -48.94
CA CYS A 521 -37.36 -48.21 -47.52
C CYS A 521 -38.85 -48.44 -47.29
N GLY A 522 -39.74 -48.02 -48.20
CA GLY A 522 -41.19 -48.15 -48.02
C GLY A 522 -41.81 -47.16 -47.03
N GLY A 523 -41.04 -46.17 -46.54
CA GLY A 523 -41.52 -45.12 -45.65
C GLY A 523 -41.92 -43.83 -46.36
N ASP A 524 -42.62 -42.95 -45.62
CA ASP A 524 -43.00 -41.62 -46.11
C ASP A 524 -41.76 -40.69 -46.16
N PRO A 525 -41.32 -40.22 -47.35
CA PRO A 525 -40.13 -39.38 -47.51
C PRO A 525 -40.25 -38.05 -46.76
N ASN A 526 -41.48 -37.57 -46.51
CA ASN A 526 -41.70 -36.36 -45.73
C ASN A 526 -41.27 -36.50 -44.27
N THR A 527 -41.32 -37.72 -43.71
CA THR A 527 -40.90 -37.97 -42.32
C THR A 527 -39.38 -37.81 -42.21
N ILE A 528 -38.64 -38.37 -43.16
CA ILE A 528 -37.17 -38.27 -43.14
C ILE A 528 -36.69 -36.88 -43.50
N ASP A 529 -37.35 -36.18 -44.43
CA ASP A 529 -37.00 -34.79 -44.72
C ASP A 529 -37.16 -33.89 -43.48
N ARG A 530 -38.27 -34.01 -42.75
CA ARG A 530 -38.48 -33.25 -41.50
C ARG A 530 -37.43 -33.56 -40.46
N LEU A 531 -37.01 -34.80 -40.41
CA LEU A 531 -36.09 -35.30 -39.40
C LEU A 531 -34.65 -34.92 -39.73
N ALA A 532 -34.24 -35.03 -41.00
CA ALA A 532 -32.98 -34.50 -41.52
C ALA A 532 -32.90 -32.98 -41.37
N PHE A 533 -34.00 -32.26 -41.63
CA PHE A 533 -34.08 -30.82 -41.37
C PHE A 533 -33.91 -30.47 -39.89
N THR A 534 -34.53 -31.26 -38.99
CA THR A 534 -34.38 -31.09 -37.54
C THR A 534 -32.93 -31.32 -37.10
N MET A 535 -32.30 -32.39 -37.60
CA MET A 535 -30.87 -32.69 -37.40
C MET A 535 -29.98 -31.55 -37.88
N GLN A 536 -30.17 -31.09 -39.11
CA GLN A 536 -29.40 -30.02 -39.72
C GLN A 536 -29.49 -28.73 -38.89
N ASN A 537 -30.70 -28.35 -38.46
CA ASN A 537 -30.90 -27.17 -37.62
C ASN A 537 -30.20 -27.30 -36.27
N GLN A 538 -30.27 -28.47 -35.62
CA GLN A 538 -29.62 -28.71 -34.34
C GLN A 538 -28.10 -28.70 -34.44
N VAL A 539 -27.53 -29.32 -35.47
CA VAL A 539 -26.08 -29.29 -35.74
C VAL A 539 -25.63 -27.87 -36.04
N CYS A 540 -26.38 -27.12 -36.84
CA CYS A 540 -26.07 -25.72 -37.13
C CYS A 540 -26.03 -24.87 -35.84
N LEU A 541 -27.01 -25.03 -34.96
CA LEU A 541 -27.03 -24.36 -33.65
C LEU A 541 -25.83 -24.79 -32.79
N LEU A 542 -25.46 -26.08 -32.83
CA LEU A 542 -24.33 -26.60 -32.05
C LEU A 542 -23.00 -26.02 -32.55
N THR A 543 -22.82 -25.97 -33.87
CA THR A 543 -21.65 -25.34 -34.51
C THR A 543 -21.58 -23.85 -34.19
N GLY A 544 -22.71 -23.14 -34.28
CA GLY A 544 -22.79 -21.72 -33.92
C GLY A 544 -22.39 -21.48 -32.45
N SER A 545 -22.91 -22.30 -31.53
CA SER A 545 -22.55 -22.21 -30.11
C SER A 545 -21.07 -22.55 -29.85
N LEU A 546 -20.45 -23.45 -30.62
CA LEU A 546 -19.01 -23.74 -30.49
C LEU A 546 -18.17 -22.58 -31.02
N TYR A 547 -18.61 -21.92 -32.10
CA TYR A 547 -17.98 -20.70 -32.61
C TYR A 547 -18.08 -19.56 -31.58
N ASP A 548 -19.25 -19.39 -30.94
CA ASP A 548 -19.43 -18.40 -29.88
C ASP A 548 -18.47 -18.67 -28.71
N ILE A 549 -18.28 -19.94 -28.32
CA ILE A 549 -17.29 -20.33 -27.30
C ILE A 549 -15.86 -19.98 -27.76
N GLN A 550 -15.50 -20.29 -29.02
CA GLN A 550 -14.18 -19.97 -29.56
C GLN A 550 -13.92 -18.46 -29.57
N GLU A 551 -14.87 -17.66 -30.07
CA GLU A 551 -14.81 -16.19 -30.06
C GLU A 551 -14.71 -15.66 -28.63
N TYR A 552 -15.40 -16.30 -27.68
CA TYR A 552 -15.36 -15.94 -26.28
C TYR A 552 -13.98 -16.16 -25.63
N PHE A 553 -13.33 -17.29 -25.90
CA PHE A 553 -11.96 -17.58 -25.44
C PHE A 553 -10.87 -16.92 -26.29
N ALA A 554 -11.23 -16.11 -27.28
CA ALA A 554 -10.26 -15.37 -28.07
C ALA A 554 -9.41 -14.43 -27.20
N CYS A 555 -8.20 -14.17 -27.67
CA CYS A 555 -7.23 -13.31 -27.00
C CYS A 555 -7.80 -11.94 -26.63
N ASP A 556 -8.62 -11.36 -27.51
CA ASP A 556 -9.16 -10.00 -27.37
C ASP A 556 -10.04 -9.81 -26.13
N ASN A 557 -10.62 -10.89 -25.60
CA ASN A 557 -11.44 -10.83 -24.39
C ASN A 557 -10.59 -10.95 -23.11
N TRP A 558 -9.65 -11.90 -23.08
CA TRP A 558 -8.94 -12.28 -21.85
C TRP A 558 -7.58 -11.61 -21.68
N HIS A 559 -6.81 -11.40 -22.75
CA HIS A 559 -5.49 -10.76 -22.65
C HIS A 559 -5.55 -9.32 -22.10
N PRO A 560 -6.54 -8.47 -22.47
CA PRO A 560 -6.66 -7.15 -21.85
C PRO A 560 -6.86 -7.19 -20.34
N LEU A 561 -7.50 -8.24 -19.79
CA LEU A 561 -7.62 -8.44 -18.35
C LEU A 561 -6.26 -8.71 -17.72
N TYR A 562 -5.51 -9.66 -18.27
CA TYR A 562 -4.14 -9.95 -17.83
C TYR A 562 -3.29 -8.68 -17.85
N ARG A 563 -3.30 -7.95 -18.97
CA ARG A 563 -2.53 -6.72 -19.14
C ARG A 563 -2.93 -5.67 -18.09
N LYS A 564 -4.23 -5.44 -17.89
CA LYS A 564 -4.73 -4.44 -16.94
C LYS A 564 -4.44 -4.83 -15.48
N ALA A 565 -4.53 -6.11 -15.13
CA ALA A 565 -4.19 -6.59 -13.79
C ALA A 565 -2.67 -6.49 -13.52
N VAL A 566 -1.87 -7.10 -14.39
CA VAL A 566 -0.44 -7.29 -14.12
C VAL A 566 0.37 -6.06 -14.49
N TYR A 567 0.20 -5.52 -15.70
CA TYR A 567 0.95 -4.34 -16.10
C TYR A 567 0.42 -3.08 -15.43
N ASP A 568 -0.87 -2.77 -15.58
CA ASP A 568 -1.38 -1.48 -15.11
C ASP A 568 -1.54 -1.43 -13.59
N ALA A 569 -2.15 -2.45 -13.00
CA ALA A 569 -2.44 -2.43 -11.57
C ALA A 569 -1.21 -2.78 -10.73
N VAL A 570 -0.50 -3.88 -11.01
CA VAL A 570 0.67 -4.31 -10.22
C VAL A 570 1.92 -3.51 -10.62
N CYS A 571 2.36 -3.61 -11.88
CA CYS A 571 3.66 -3.08 -12.27
C CYS A 571 3.72 -1.56 -12.33
N TYR A 572 2.76 -0.91 -12.98
CA TYR A 572 2.83 0.53 -13.21
C TYR A 572 2.32 1.33 -12.03
N ASN A 573 1.05 1.15 -11.64
CA ASN A 573 0.47 1.97 -10.57
C ASN A 573 0.84 1.42 -9.18
N GLY A 574 0.89 0.10 -9.01
CA GLY A 574 1.24 -0.56 -7.76
C GLY A 574 2.67 -0.25 -7.33
N THR A 575 3.65 -0.64 -8.14
CA THR A 575 5.07 -0.41 -7.82
C THR A 575 5.41 1.07 -7.70
N ALA A 576 4.86 1.95 -8.56
CA ALA A 576 5.10 3.39 -8.44
C ALA A 576 4.53 3.95 -7.13
N GLY A 577 3.30 3.54 -6.76
CA GLY A 577 2.67 3.93 -5.50
C GLY A 577 3.47 3.44 -4.28
N LEU A 578 3.87 2.17 -4.27
CA LEU A 578 4.71 1.58 -3.22
C LEU A 578 6.04 2.30 -3.08
N HIS A 579 6.70 2.61 -4.19
CA HIS A 579 7.97 3.33 -4.20
C HIS A 579 7.84 4.75 -3.62
N TRP A 580 6.86 5.52 -4.09
CA TRP A 580 6.61 6.88 -3.58
C TRP A 580 6.27 6.88 -2.10
N VAL A 581 5.48 5.91 -1.64
CA VAL A 581 5.17 5.75 -0.22
C VAL A 581 6.43 5.42 0.58
N ALA A 582 7.20 4.41 0.15
CA ALA A 582 8.44 4.01 0.81
C ALA A 582 9.44 5.17 0.94
N LEU A 583 9.68 5.88 -0.16
CA LEU A 583 10.62 6.99 -0.24
C LEU A 583 10.19 8.16 0.65
N SER A 584 8.93 8.59 0.52
CA SER A 584 8.40 9.70 1.31
C SER A 584 8.39 9.38 2.80
N GLN A 585 7.96 8.18 3.21
CA GLN A 585 7.98 7.76 4.61
C GLN A 585 9.40 7.70 5.17
N PHE A 586 10.38 7.19 4.42
CA PHE A 586 11.78 7.20 4.85
C PHE A 586 12.28 8.62 5.19
N PHE A 587 12.01 9.60 4.31
CA PHE A 587 12.38 10.99 4.56
C PHE A 587 11.60 11.61 5.71
N ILE A 588 10.29 11.36 5.81
CA ILE A 588 9.44 11.82 6.91
C ILE A 588 10.02 11.37 8.26
N VAL A 589 10.35 10.09 8.39
CA VAL A 589 10.92 9.52 9.62
C VAL A 589 12.31 10.11 9.88
N THR A 590 13.15 10.25 8.84
CA THR A 590 14.49 10.84 8.97
C THR A 590 14.42 12.28 9.51
N PHE A 591 13.56 13.13 8.93
CA PHE A 591 13.40 14.51 9.42
C PHE A 591 12.75 14.57 10.80
N ALA A 592 11.81 13.67 11.11
CA ALA A 592 11.23 13.56 12.45
C ALA A 592 12.30 13.17 13.49
N MET A 593 13.23 12.27 13.15
CA MET A 593 14.36 11.90 14.01
C MET A 593 15.34 13.06 14.21
N VAL A 594 15.59 13.88 13.19
CA VAL A 594 16.39 15.12 13.34
C VAL A 594 15.68 16.09 14.30
N MET A 595 14.37 16.26 14.20
CA MET A 595 13.59 17.08 15.14
C MET A 595 13.66 16.54 16.58
N LEU A 596 13.58 15.21 16.76
CA LEU A 596 13.73 14.56 18.07
C LEU A 596 15.13 14.74 18.66
N THR A 597 16.16 14.64 17.82
CA THR A 597 17.56 14.85 18.20
C THR A 597 17.76 16.26 18.72
N LEU A 598 17.19 17.25 18.05
CA LEU A 598 17.31 18.67 18.39
C LEU A 598 16.17 19.18 19.28
N ARG A 599 15.57 18.31 20.11
CA ARG A 599 14.46 18.71 20.99
C ARG A 599 14.78 19.85 21.97
N VAL A 600 16.06 20.14 22.19
CA VAL A 600 16.50 21.30 22.97
C VAL A 600 16.00 22.63 22.39
N ALA A 601 15.75 22.68 21.07
CA ALA A 601 15.23 23.85 20.38
C ALA A 601 13.85 24.30 20.89
N PHE A 602 13.08 23.40 21.51
CA PHE A 602 11.77 23.71 22.10
C PHE A 602 11.85 24.43 23.44
N TYR A 603 13.02 24.41 24.09
CA TYR A 603 13.21 25.10 25.37
C TYR A 603 13.66 26.54 25.15
N GLU A 604 13.17 27.42 26.01
CA GLU A 604 13.71 28.76 26.18
C GLU A 604 14.98 28.69 27.04
N LEU A 605 15.88 29.65 26.83
CA LEU A 605 17.00 29.87 27.75
C LEU A 605 16.39 30.39 29.06
N GLU A 606 16.37 29.54 30.07
CA GLU A 606 15.98 29.92 31.42
C GLU A 606 17.21 30.49 32.14
N ASP A 607 17.05 31.64 32.80
CA ASP A 607 18.08 32.16 33.70
C ASP A 607 18.13 31.25 34.95
N GLU A 608 19.32 30.77 35.32
CA GLU A 608 19.51 29.80 36.41
C GLU A 608 18.86 30.25 37.73
N LYS A 609 18.98 31.54 38.05
CA LYS A 609 18.35 32.18 39.21
C LYS A 609 16.83 32.06 39.21
N GLN A 610 16.16 32.25 38.07
CA GLN A 610 14.70 32.09 38.00
C GLN A 610 14.29 30.64 38.23
N VAL A 611 15.08 29.68 37.77
CA VAL A 611 14.79 28.25 37.98
C VAL A 611 14.96 27.87 39.45
N LEU A 612 16.03 28.35 40.09
CA LEU A 612 16.27 28.15 41.52
C LEU A 612 15.18 28.81 42.37
N GLN A 613 14.80 30.05 42.05
CA GLN A 613 13.73 30.78 42.75
C GLN A 613 12.35 30.11 42.55
N ASN A 614 12.06 29.62 41.34
CA ASN A 614 10.86 28.82 41.10
C ASN A 614 10.89 27.50 41.86
N ARG A 615 12.04 26.84 41.96
CA ARG A 615 12.18 25.59 42.73
C ARG A 615 12.00 25.83 44.23
N GLN A 616 12.59 26.90 44.76
CA GLN A 616 12.43 27.31 46.16
C GLN A 616 10.98 27.69 46.49
N SER A 617 10.30 28.44 45.62
CA SER A 617 8.87 28.76 45.83
C SER A 617 7.96 27.52 45.76
N TRP A 618 8.26 26.55 44.89
CA TRP A 618 7.57 25.26 44.87
C TRP A 618 7.80 24.45 46.15
N ILE A 619 9.02 24.39 46.67
CA ILE A 619 9.34 23.73 47.94
C ILE A 619 8.63 24.43 49.10
N ALA A 620 8.60 25.78 49.12
CA ALA A 620 7.88 26.56 50.12
C ALA A 620 6.35 26.34 50.08
N CYS A 621 5.77 26.20 48.87
CA CYS A 621 4.36 25.84 48.73
C CYS A 621 4.05 24.42 49.20
N LEU A 622 4.94 23.46 48.93
CA LEU A 622 4.78 22.08 49.40
C LEU A 622 4.94 21.99 50.92
N SER A 623 5.87 22.74 51.53
CA SER A 623 6.06 22.76 52.99
C SER A 623 4.90 23.47 53.70
N CYS A 624 4.36 24.58 53.17
CA CYS A 624 3.15 25.21 53.70
C CYS A 624 1.88 24.36 53.51
N GLY A 625 1.79 23.59 52.42
CA GLY A 625 0.68 22.66 52.20
C GLY A 625 0.67 21.48 53.20
N SER A 626 1.84 21.07 53.67
CA SER A 626 1.98 20.04 54.72
C SER A 626 1.59 20.56 56.10
N ALA A 627 1.92 21.81 56.43
CA ALA A 627 1.62 22.40 57.75
C ALA A 627 0.13 22.76 57.95
N ARG A 628 -0.69 22.72 56.87
CA ARG A 628 -2.13 23.03 56.93
C ARG A 628 -3.03 21.80 56.97
N ARG A 629 -2.46 20.59 57.00
CA ARG A 629 -3.18 19.30 57.09
C ARG A 629 -2.97 18.54 58.41
N THR A 630 -2.16 19.06 59.31
CA THR A 630 -2.07 18.68 60.73
C THR A 630 -2.73 19.75 61.55
#